data_AF-A0A7M3WEC7-F1
#
_entry.id   AF-A0A7M3WEC7-F1
#
_cell.length_a   1.000
_cell.length_b   1.000
_cell.length_c   1.000
_cell.angle_alpha   90.00
_cell.angle_beta   90.00
_cell.angle_gamma   90.00
#
_symmetry.space_group_name_H-M   'P 1'
#
loop_
_entity.id
_entity.type
_entity.pdbx_description
1 polymer ?
#
loop_
_entity_poly.entity_id
_entity_poly.type
_entity_poly.pdbx_seq_one_letter_code
_entity_poly.pdbx_strand_id
1 'polypeptide(L)'
;MLGDDDLPPTEHSVTIEEVPAGRIPDWLKQHIRLQSLGKPSSDSNRHGRILIIYPTEKSKRQALSSIDLRGAIDRTLHHTMDSLISSLVADLRLPRVISNQGPLSAIIHAECQKESSRLGFPMINPLPEMKWGKGKTEALANLHHHLSRELVAERWEGPGIPTFRRVITRLEEKLRFTHPDMACERIIDALEDGITPFTISGIDGIIMLDHSPVM
;
A
#
# COMPACT_ATOMS: atom_id res chain seq x y z
N MET A 1 -40.10 22.91 -14.27
CA MET A 1 -39.00 22.35 -15.07
C MET A 1 -37.81 23.28 -14.94
N LEU A 2 -36.90 22.95 -14.03
CA LEU A 2 -35.52 23.43 -13.98
C LEU A 2 -34.75 22.19 -13.53
N GLY A 3 -33.89 21.70 -14.40
CA GLY A 3 -33.22 20.42 -14.26
C GLY A 3 -32.28 20.44 -13.06
N ASP A 4 -32.43 19.44 -12.21
CA ASP A 4 -31.32 18.96 -11.39
C ASP A 4 -30.29 18.41 -12.38
N ASP A 5 -29.35 19.27 -12.77
CA ASP A 5 -28.11 18.83 -13.41
C ASP A 5 -27.39 17.95 -12.39
N ASP A 6 -27.50 16.63 -12.59
CA ASP A 6 -26.57 15.65 -12.05
C ASP A 6 -25.16 16.14 -12.42
N LEU A 7 -24.47 16.73 -11.44
CA LEU A 7 -23.04 16.99 -11.55
C LEU A 7 -22.38 15.64 -11.87
N PRO A 8 -21.61 15.53 -12.97
CA PRO A 8 -20.89 14.30 -13.26
C PRO A 8 -20.01 13.95 -12.06
N PRO A 9 -19.78 12.65 -11.77
CA PRO A 9 -18.93 12.23 -10.66
C PRO A 9 -17.60 12.96 -10.81
N THR A 10 -17.33 13.87 -9.88
CA THR A 10 -16.17 14.73 -9.91
C THR A 10 -14.93 13.87 -10.08
N GLU A 11 -14.10 14.23 -11.08
CA GLU A 11 -12.71 13.81 -11.18
C GLU A 11 -12.10 13.70 -9.79
N HIS A 12 -11.41 12.60 -9.51
CA HIS A 12 -10.73 12.35 -8.24
C HIS A 12 -10.10 13.63 -7.70
N SER A 13 -10.72 14.24 -6.70
CA SER A 13 -10.41 15.59 -6.26
C SER A 13 -9.22 15.56 -5.33
N VAL A 14 -8.03 15.39 -5.90
CA VAL A 14 -6.77 15.44 -5.16
C VAL A 14 -6.39 16.91 -4.99
N THR A 15 -6.42 17.39 -3.76
CA THR A 15 -5.98 18.75 -3.39
C THR A 15 -4.69 18.68 -2.58
N ILE A 16 -3.85 19.70 -2.72
CA ILE A 16 -2.61 19.84 -1.95
C ILE A 16 -2.66 21.16 -1.19
N GLU A 17 -2.40 21.10 0.12
CA GLU A 17 -2.26 22.28 0.98
C GLU A 17 -0.78 22.45 1.34
N GLU A 18 -0.23 23.63 1.13
CA GLU A 18 1.10 23.96 1.62
C GLU A 18 1.05 24.20 3.13
N VAL A 19 1.84 23.44 3.88
CA VAL A 19 1.89 23.52 5.34
C VAL A 19 3.34 23.69 5.80
N PRO A 20 3.60 24.41 6.91
CA PRO A 20 4.94 24.51 7.45
C PRO A 20 5.51 23.14 7.79
N ALA A 21 6.76 22.89 7.37
CA ALA A 21 7.45 21.65 7.64
C ALA A 21 7.38 21.30 9.13
N GLY A 22 7.11 20.03 9.42
CA GLY A 22 7.17 19.51 10.78
C GLY A 22 5.87 19.64 11.60
N ARG A 23 4.89 20.46 11.16
CA ARG A 23 3.68 20.74 11.95
C ARG A 23 2.41 20.33 11.22
N ILE A 24 1.60 19.51 11.89
CA ILE A 24 0.23 19.23 11.47
C ILE A 24 -0.58 20.53 11.57
N PRO A 25 -1.37 20.88 10.54
CA PRO A 25 -2.24 22.06 10.59
C PRO A 25 -3.17 22.04 11.79
N ASP A 26 -3.40 23.23 12.38
CA ASP A 26 -4.25 23.33 13.57
C ASP A 26 -5.70 22.95 13.27
N TRP A 27 -6.18 23.20 12.05
CA TRP A 27 -7.49 22.75 11.60
C TRP A 27 -7.59 21.22 11.65
N LEU A 28 -6.55 20.49 11.26
CA LEU A 28 -6.54 19.03 11.25
C LEU A 28 -6.47 18.47 12.67
N LYS A 29 -5.69 19.09 13.57
CA LYS A 29 -5.72 18.74 15.00
C LYS A 29 -7.11 18.93 15.60
N GLN A 30 -7.76 20.05 15.27
CA GLN A 30 -9.11 20.33 15.73
C GLN A 30 -10.12 19.32 15.16
N HIS A 31 -9.97 18.95 13.88
CA HIS A 31 -10.79 17.92 13.26
C HIS A 31 -10.63 16.56 13.98
N ILE A 32 -9.40 16.10 14.23
CA ILE A 32 -9.13 14.85 14.95
C ILE A 32 -9.79 14.86 16.34
N ARG A 33 -9.74 16.00 17.05
CA ARG A 33 -10.43 16.17 18.35
C ARG A 33 -11.93 16.01 18.21
N LEU A 34 -12.55 16.69 17.25
CA LEU A 34 -14.00 16.65 17.04
C LEU A 34 -14.46 15.25 16.64
N GLN A 35 -13.73 14.57 15.75
CA GLN A 35 -13.99 13.20 15.34
C GLN A 35 -13.90 12.22 16.53
N SER A 36 -12.90 12.39 17.40
CA SER A 36 -12.72 11.54 18.60
C SER A 36 -13.84 11.70 19.63
N LEU A 37 -14.51 12.85 19.68
CA LEU A 37 -15.63 13.10 20.58
C LEU A 37 -16.96 12.52 20.06
N GLY A 38 -16.98 11.96 18.84
CA GLY A 38 -18.17 11.36 18.23
C GLY A 38 -19.35 12.32 18.14
N LYS A 39 -19.11 13.65 18.19
CA LYS A 39 -20.18 14.65 18.22
C LYS A 39 -20.79 14.75 16.83
N PRO A 40 -22.06 14.31 16.63
CA PRO A 40 -22.75 14.56 15.38
C PRO A 40 -23.02 16.07 15.28
N SER A 41 -22.36 16.80 14.39
CA SER A 41 -22.59 18.25 14.25
C SER A 41 -23.95 18.51 13.59
N SER A 42 -24.89 19.24 14.19
CA SER A 42 -26.19 19.51 13.55
C SER A 42 -26.12 20.32 12.23
N ASP A 43 -24.95 20.84 11.87
CA ASP A 43 -24.71 21.57 10.63
C ASP A 43 -24.58 20.66 9.41
N SER A 44 -25.21 21.03 8.30
CA SER A 44 -25.05 20.40 6.98
C SER A 44 -23.64 20.56 6.38
N ASN A 45 -22.76 21.34 7.01
CA ASN A 45 -21.36 21.54 6.64
C ASN A 45 -20.42 20.61 7.44
N ARG A 46 -20.92 19.42 7.81
CA ARG A 46 -20.29 18.48 8.76
C ARG A 46 -18.85 18.15 8.38
N HIS A 47 -18.01 18.06 9.42
CA HIS A 47 -16.72 17.39 9.41
C HIS A 47 -16.91 15.92 9.02
N GLY A 48 -16.61 15.58 7.77
CA GLY A 48 -16.63 14.20 7.28
C GLY A 48 -15.63 13.31 8.04
N ARG A 49 -15.89 12.00 8.10
CA ARG A 49 -15.02 11.02 8.73
C ARG A 49 -13.75 10.85 7.89
N ILE A 50 -12.64 11.40 8.36
CA ILE A 50 -11.36 11.36 7.64
C ILE A 50 -10.48 10.21 8.11
N LEU A 51 -9.82 9.56 7.14
CA LEU A 51 -8.68 8.67 7.35
C LEU A 51 -7.39 9.48 7.18
N ILE A 52 -6.46 9.35 8.12
CA ILE A 52 -5.18 10.08 8.07
C ILE A 52 -4.04 9.09 7.88
N ILE A 53 -3.26 9.31 6.81
CA ILE A 53 -2.04 8.59 6.49
C ILE A 53 -0.84 9.43 6.94
N TYR A 54 -0.07 8.89 7.88
CA TYR A 54 1.14 9.45 8.43
C TYR A 54 2.37 8.90 7.70
N PRO A 55 3.45 9.68 7.57
CA PRO A 55 4.66 9.24 6.88
C PRO A 55 5.40 8.13 7.63
N THR A 56 5.36 8.13 8.97
CA THR A 56 6.03 7.12 9.81
C THR A 56 5.26 6.79 11.09
N GLU A 57 5.52 5.63 11.71
CA GLU A 57 4.92 5.30 13.01
C GLU A 57 5.32 6.30 14.11
N LYS A 58 6.55 6.82 14.07
CA LYS A 58 7.02 7.85 15.00
C LYS A 58 6.21 9.14 14.84
N SER A 59 5.98 9.56 13.60
CA SER A 59 5.17 10.74 13.28
C SER A 59 3.74 10.63 13.80
N LYS A 60 3.10 9.47 13.58
CA LYS A 60 1.76 9.16 14.06
C LYS A 60 1.68 9.26 15.58
N ARG A 61 2.64 8.65 16.29
CA ARG A 61 2.67 8.67 17.76
C ARG A 61 2.82 10.11 18.29
N GLN A 62 3.76 10.87 17.73
CA GLN A 62 3.99 12.26 18.13
C GLN A 62 2.77 13.14 17.85
N ALA A 63 2.18 13.01 16.65
CA ALA A 63 0.97 13.70 16.25
C ALA A 63 -0.15 13.50 17.26
N LEU A 64 -0.51 12.24 17.52
CA LEU A 64 -1.60 11.90 18.42
C LEU A 64 -1.31 12.30 19.87
N SER A 65 -0.05 12.26 20.31
CA SER A 65 0.33 12.73 21.65
C SER A 65 0.26 14.25 21.82
N SER A 66 0.44 15.01 20.73
CA SER A 66 0.41 16.48 20.76
C SER A 66 -1.00 17.04 20.86
N ILE A 67 -2.00 16.23 20.53
CA ILE A 67 -3.40 16.62 20.58
C ILE A 67 -3.87 16.34 22.00
N ASP A 68 -4.06 17.39 22.79
CA ASP A 68 -4.76 17.26 24.08
C ASP A 68 -6.17 16.70 23.83
N LEU A 69 -6.36 15.45 24.20
CA LEU A 69 -7.57 14.67 23.94
C LEU A 69 -8.17 14.28 25.28
N ARG A 70 -9.37 14.79 25.54
CA ARG A 70 -10.16 14.42 26.73
C ARG A 70 -10.90 13.08 26.56
N GLY A 71 -10.54 12.27 25.57
CA GLY A 71 -11.26 11.03 25.20
C GLY A 71 -10.40 10.07 24.37
N ALA A 72 -10.96 8.90 24.07
CA ALA A 72 -10.29 7.87 23.27
C ALA A 72 -10.25 8.26 21.78
N ILE A 73 -9.12 7.98 21.12
CA ILE A 73 -8.97 8.15 19.67
C ILE A 73 -9.37 6.85 18.97
N ASP A 74 -10.18 6.94 17.92
CA ASP A 74 -10.38 5.83 17.00
C ASP A 74 -9.10 5.62 16.17
N ARG A 75 -8.25 4.70 16.62
CA ARG A 75 -6.95 4.40 15.99
C ARG A 75 -7.10 3.77 14.59
N THR A 76 -8.29 3.30 14.22
CA THR A 76 -8.55 2.73 12.88
C THR A 76 -8.59 3.79 11.79
N LEU A 77 -8.62 5.08 12.16
CA LEU A 77 -8.57 6.21 11.23
C LEU A 77 -7.16 6.80 11.09
N HIS A 78 -6.14 6.17 11.68
CA HIS A 78 -4.78 6.69 11.74
C HIS A 78 -3.76 5.61 11.32
N HIS A 79 -3.29 5.71 10.08
CA HIS A 79 -2.42 4.70 9.48
C HIS A 79 -1.09 5.31 9.01
N THR A 80 -0.02 4.53 8.99
CA THR A 80 1.03 4.67 7.96
C THR A 80 0.68 3.86 6.73
N MET A 81 1.37 4.06 5.61
CA MET A 81 1.21 3.20 4.42
C MET A 81 1.33 1.70 4.76
N ASP A 82 2.36 1.30 5.51
CA ASP A 82 2.54 -0.11 5.90
C ASP A 82 1.38 -0.65 6.73
N SER A 83 0.86 0.15 7.67
CA SER A 83 -0.28 -0.26 8.50
C SER A 83 -1.60 -0.25 7.72
N LEU A 84 -1.75 0.63 6.73
CA LEU A 84 -2.91 0.68 5.84
C LEU A 84 -2.92 -0.57 4.95
N ILE A 85 -1.79 -0.88 4.30
CA ILE A 85 -1.60 -2.10 3.51
C ILE A 85 -1.92 -3.33 4.36
N SER A 86 -1.38 -3.41 5.58
CA SER A 86 -1.63 -4.53 6.49
C SER A 86 -3.12 -4.67 6.85
N SER A 87 -3.82 -3.55 7.04
CA SER A 87 -5.25 -3.53 7.36
C SER A 87 -6.08 -3.96 6.16
N LEU A 88 -5.80 -3.41 4.97
CA LEU A 88 -6.48 -3.75 3.72
C LEU A 88 -6.27 -5.22 3.35
N VAL A 89 -5.06 -5.77 3.50
CA VAL A 89 -4.80 -7.22 3.30
C VAL A 89 -5.72 -8.08 4.15
N ALA A 90 -5.86 -7.73 5.44
CA ALA A 90 -6.69 -8.50 6.36
C ALA A 90 -8.18 -8.37 6.02
N ASP A 91 -8.61 -7.16 5.69
CA ASP A 91 -10.00 -6.79 5.41
C ASP A 91 -10.51 -7.40 4.09
N LEU A 92 -9.69 -7.33 3.04
CA LEU A 92 -9.92 -7.95 1.75
C LEU A 92 -9.71 -9.48 1.77
N ARG A 93 -9.33 -10.04 2.93
CA ARG A 93 -9.07 -11.48 3.13
C ARG A 93 -8.02 -12.04 2.18
N LEU A 94 -7.05 -11.21 1.80
CA LEU A 94 -5.92 -11.64 0.98
C LEU A 94 -5.07 -12.64 1.78
N PRO A 95 -4.35 -13.55 1.10
CA PRO A 95 -3.37 -14.39 1.76
C PRO A 95 -2.37 -13.55 2.57
N ARG A 96 -1.88 -14.12 3.68
CA ARG A 96 -0.98 -13.39 4.58
C ARG A 96 0.28 -12.94 3.84
N VAL A 97 0.67 -11.68 4.02
CA VAL A 97 1.96 -11.18 3.54
C VAL A 97 3.08 -11.82 4.36
N ILE A 98 4.01 -12.49 3.68
CA ILE A 98 5.20 -13.09 4.30
C ILE A 98 6.39 -12.20 3.99
N SER A 99 7.09 -11.76 5.03
CA SER A 99 8.31 -10.97 4.88
C SER A 99 9.33 -11.68 3.98
N ASN A 100 10.04 -10.94 3.13
CA ASN A 100 11.07 -11.45 2.21
C ASN A 100 12.37 -11.87 2.95
N GLN A 101 12.23 -12.74 3.94
CA GLN A 101 13.29 -13.24 4.80
C GLN A 101 13.90 -14.52 4.21
N GLY A 102 15.04 -14.95 4.77
CA GLY A 102 15.87 -16.06 4.27
C GLY A 102 15.12 -17.27 3.69
N PRO A 103 14.10 -17.83 4.37
CA PRO A 103 13.35 -18.98 3.84
C PRO A 103 12.65 -18.70 2.51
N LEU A 104 11.98 -17.55 2.36
CA LEU A 104 11.29 -17.20 1.11
C LEU A 104 12.30 -16.95 -0.01
N SER A 105 13.39 -16.24 0.28
CA SER A 105 14.47 -16.01 -0.67
C SER A 105 15.11 -17.32 -1.18
N ALA A 106 15.31 -18.29 -0.29
CA ALA A 106 15.84 -19.61 -0.67
C ALA A 106 14.88 -20.37 -1.60
N ILE A 107 13.57 -20.30 -1.34
CA ILE A 107 12.54 -20.91 -2.19
C ILE A 107 12.49 -20.22 -3.56
N ILE A 108 12.46 -18.88 -3.59
CA ILE A 108 12.49 -18.10 -4.83
C ILE A 108 13.73 -18.44 -5.65
N HIS A 109 14.90 -18.54 -5.01
CA HIS A 109 16.14 -18.94 -5.69
C HIS A 109 16.04 -20.34 -6.30
N ALA A 110 15.51 -21.32 -5.56
CA ALA A 110 15.34 -22.68 -6.06
C ALA A 110 14.38 -22.74 -7.26
N GLU A 111 13.27 -21.99 -7.22
CA GLU A 111 12.35 -21.92 -8.37
C GLU A 111 12.95 -21.15 -9.56
N CYS A 112 13.69 -20.07 -9.33
CA CYS A 112 14.41 -19.38 -10.41
C CYS A 112 15.47 -20.30 -11.07
N GLN A 113 16.16 -21.13 -10.29
CA GLN A 113 17.09 -22.11 -10.84
C GLN A 113 16.38 -23.16 -11.71
N LYS A 114 15.21 -23.66 -11.29
CA LYS A 114 14.40 -24.58 -12.10
C LYS A 114 13.86 -23.94 -13.37
N GLU A 115 13.45 -22.68 -13.31
CA GLU A 115 13.00 -21.95 -14.51
C GLU A 115 14.18 -21.66 -15.45
N SER A 116 15.36 -21.36 -14.91
CA SER A 116 16.57 -21.15 -15.68
C SER A 116 17.00 -22.37 -16.48
N SER A 117 16.92 -23.59 -15.90
CA SER A 117 17.27 -24.82 -16.62
C SER A 117 16.29 -25.14 -17.76
N ARG A 118 15.12 -24.50 -17.77
CA ARG A 118 14.09 -24.58 -18.82
C ARG A 118 14.14 -23.38 -19.78
N LEU A 119 15.24 -22.62 -19.79
CA LEU A 119 15.39 -21.42 -20.61
C LEU A 119 14.37 -20.31 -20.31
N GLY A 120 13.86 -20.23 -19.07
CA GLY A 120 12.93 -19.18 -18.65
C GLY A 120 13.56 -17.78 -18.57
N PHE A 121 14.89 -17.69 -18.56
CA PHE A 121 15.66 -16.44 -18.50
C PHE A 121 16.66 -16.32 -19.66
N PRO A 122 16.24 -16.37 -20.92
CA PRO A 122 17.15 -16.54 -22.05
C PRO A 122 18.16 -15.38 -22.21
N MET A 123 17.77 -14.14 -21.88
CA MET A 123 18.68 -12.98 -21.93
C MET A 123 19.70 -12.94 -20.77
N ILE A 124 19.46 -13.67 -19.68
CA ILE A 124 20.28 -13.64 -18.45
C ILE A 124 21.09 -14.95 -18.29
N ASN A 125 20.51 -16.07 -18.71
CA ASN A 125 21.06 -17.43 -18.62
C ASN A 125 20.70 -18.22 -19.89
N PRO A 126 21.38 -17.91 -21.02
CA PRO A 126 21.01 -18.39 -22.36
C PRO A 126 21.22 -19.89 -22.58
N LEU A 127 22.06 -20.53 -21.76
CA LEU A 127 22.45 -21.92 -21.91
C LEU A 127 21.88 -22.77 -20.76
N PRO A 128 21.22 -23.91 -21.03
CA PRO A 128 20.67 -24.77 -19.97
C PRO A 128 21.72 -25.29 -18.97
N GLU A 129 22.94 -25.54 -19.44
CA GLU A 129 24.09 -25.99 -18.65
C GLU A 129 24.73 -24.87 -17.82
N MET A 130 24.44 -23.60 -18.14
CA MET A 130 24.95 -22.46 -17.37
C MET A 130 24.28 -22.41 -16.01
N LYS A 131 25.09 -22.50 -14.95
CA LYS A 131 24.61 -22.52 -13.56
C LYS A 131 23.91 -21.20 -13.20
N TRP A 132 22.70 -21.33 -12.65
CA TRP A 132 21.99 -20.21 -12.03
C TRP A 132 22.52 -19.96 -10.62
N GLY A 133 23.17 -18.82 -10.41
CA GLY A 133 23.75 -18.42 -9.13
C GLY A 133 22.80 -17.54 -8.30
N LYS A 134 23.02 -17.48 -6.98
CA LYS A 134 22.23 -16.64 -6.06
C LYS A 134 22.21 -15.16 -6.46
N GLY A 135 23.34 -14.61 -6.88
CA GLY A 135 23.43 -13.20 -7.29
C GLY A 135 22.48 -12.81 -8.44
N LYS A 136 22.16 -13.73 -9.37
CA LYS A 136 21.15 -13.46 -10.42
C LYS A 136 19.74 -13.34 -9.83
N THR A 137 19.43 -14.17 -8.84
CA THR A 137 18.13 -14.12 -8.13
C THR A 137 18.03 -12.84 -7.30
N GLU A 138 19.08 -12.49 -6.57
CA GLU A 138 19.15 -11.27 -5.76
C GLU A 138 19.01 -10.02 -6.64
N ALA A 139 19.69 -9.98 -7.79
CA ALA A 139 19.56 -8.89 -8.76
C ALA A 139 18.12 -8.74 -9.29
N LEU A 140 17.46 -9.85 -9.64
CA LEU A 140 16.06 -9.83 -10.09
C LEU A 140 15.10 -9.45 -8.96
N ALA A 141 15.33 -9.93 -7.74
CA ALA A 141 14.52 -9.57 -6.58
C ALA A 141 14.64 -8.06 -6.25
N ASN A 142 15.85 -7.51 -6.32
CA ASN A 142 16.08 -6.08 -6.11
C ASN A 142 15.44 -5.23 -7.21
N LEU A 143 15.55 -5.65 -8.48
CA LEU A 143 14.89 -4.98 -9.58
C LEU A 143 13.36 -5.04 -9.43
N HIS A 144 12.82 -6.22 -9.13
CA HIS A 144 11.39 -6.40 -8.86
C HIS A 144 10.89 -5.49 -7.74
N HIS A 145 11.62 -5.42 -6.63
CA HIS A 145 11.29 -4.56 -5.50
C HIS A 145 11.18 -3.08 -5.93
N HIS A 146 12.17 -2.55 -6.64
CA HIS A 146 12.13 -1.17 -7.12
C HIS A 146 10.99 -0.92 -8.10
N LEU A 147 10.77 -1.83 -9.07
CA LEU A 147 9.70 -1.67 -10.06
C LEU A 147 8.30 -1.78 -9.40
N SER A 148 8.15 -2.62 -8.38
CA SER A 148 6.86 -2.81 -7.71
C SER A 148 6.48 -1.60 -6.86
N ARG A 149 7.48 -0.92 -6.28
CA ARG A 149 7.25 0.35 -5.54
C ARG A 149 6.70 1.46 -6.43
N GLU A 150 7.05 1.45 -7.71
CA GLU A 150 6.58 2.41 -8.71
C GLU A 150 5.36 1.90 -9.49
N LEU A 151 4.79 0.75 -9.13
CA LEU A 151 3.68 0.08 -9.83
C LEU A 151 3.94 -0.09 -11.33
N VAL A 152 5.18 -0.40 -11.70
CA VAL A 152 5.61 -0.59 -13.11
C VAL A 152 6.08 -2.00 -13.42
N ALA A 153 6.14 -2.89 -12.42
CA ALA A 153 6.71 -4.22 -12.56
C ALA A 153 5.95 -5.09 -13.58
N GLU A 154 4.63 -4.95 -13.68
CA GLU A 154 3.81 -5.69 -14.65
C GLU A 154 4.08 -5.26 -16.10
N ARG A 155 4.22 -3.95 -16.35
CA ARG A 155 4.46 -3.38 -17.68
C ARG A 155 5.94 -3.32 -18.09
N TRP A 156 6.83 -3.91 -17.30
CA TRP A 156 8.26 -3.88 -17.57
C TRP A 156 8.64 -4.86 -18.68
N GLU A 157 9.19 -4.34 -19.77
CA GLU A 157 9.62 -5.14 -20.94
C GLU A 157 11.11 -5.57 -20.89
N GLY A 158 11.85 -5.16 -19.88
CA GLY A 158 13.26 -5.53 -19.73
C GLY A 158 13.47 -6.99 -19.29
N PRO A 159 14.74 -7.45 -19.27
CA PRO A 159 15.06 -8.85 -19.12
C PRO A 159 14.66 -9.41 -17.74
N GLY A 160 14.03 -10.58 -17.75
CA GLY A 160 13.87 -11.47 -16.59
C GLY A 160 12.69 -11.17 -15.66
N ILE A 161 12.22 -9.92 -15.54
CA ILE A 161 11.11 -9.57 -14.64
C ILE A 161 9.79 -10.26 -14.98
N PRO A 162 9.36 -10.37 -16.26
CA PRO A 162 8.14 -11.11 -16.58
C PRO A 162 8.19 -12.57 -16.10
N THR A 163 9.34 -13.24 -16.29
CA THR A 163 9.53 -14.61 -15.78
C THR A 163 9.58 -14.65 -14.26
N PHE A 164 10.30 -13.72 -13.64
CA PHE A 164 10.43 -13.64 -12.18
C PHE A 164 9.07 -13.43 -11.50
N ARG A 165 8.23 -12.53 -12.03
CA ARG A 165 6.85 -12.34 -11.58
C ARG A 165 6.02 -13.60 -11.73
N ARG A 166 6.10 -14.31 -12.86
CA ARG A 166 5.44 -15.63 -13.02
C ARG A 166 5.91 -16.66 -11.99
N VAL A 167 7.17 -16.61 -11.54
CA VAL A 167 7.66 -17.46 -10.44
C VAL A 167 7.01 -17.07 -9.12
N ILE A 168 6.97 -15.77 -8.81
CA ILE A 168 6.33 -15.25 -7.59
C ILE A 168 4.85 -15.63 -7.57
N THR A 169 4.08 -15.36 -8.63
CA THR A 169 2.65 -15.69 -8.70
C THR A 169 2.39 -17.18 -8.47
N ARG A 170 3.18 -18.06 -9.11
CA ARG A 170 3.09 -19.51 -8.89
C ARG A 170 3.39 -19.89 -7.44
N LEU A 171 4.32 -19.21 -6.79
CA LEU A 171 4.64 -19.43 -5.38
C LEU A 171 3.51 -18.94 -4.46
N GLU A 172 2.96 -17.74 -4.70
CA GLU A 172 1.81 -17.19 -3.96
C GLU A 172 0.63 -18.17 -3.96
N GLU A 173 0.28 -18.69 -5.15
CA GLU A 173 -0.80 -19.66 -5.32
C GLU A 173 -0.54 -20.97 -4.58
N LYS A 174 0.67 -21.52 -4.74
CA LYS A 174 1.07 -22.82 -4.19
C LYS A 174 1.20 -22.80 -2.67
N LEU A 175 1.74 -21.73 -2.11
CA LEU A 175 2.05 -21.60 -0.68
C LEU A 175 1.02 -20.76 0.07
N ARG A 176 -0.02 -20.25 -0.61
CA ARG A 176 -1.12 -19.46 -0.04
C ARG A 176 -0.62 -18.28 0.79
N PHE A 177 0.25 -17.47 0.19
CA PHE A 177 0.75 -16.23 0.77
C PHE A 177 0.75 -15.11 -0.28
N THR A 178 0.94 -13.88 0.19
CA THR A 178 1.17 -12.72 -0.69
C THR A 178 2.60 -12.26 -0.54
N HIS A 179 3.30 -12.11 -1.66
CA HIS A 179 4.65 -11.56 -1.69
C HIS A 179 4.58 -10.07 -1.33
N PRO A 180 5.51 -9.53 -0.52
CA PRO A 180 5.41 -8.16 -0.01
C PRO A 180 5.38 -7.14 -1.15
N ASP A 181 6.20 -7.35 -2.18
CA ASP A 181 6.21 -6.48 -3.36
C ASP A 181 4.94 -6.60 -4.23
N MET A 182 4.12 -7.66 -4.07
CA MET A 182 2.85 -7.83 -4.80
C MET A 182 1.66 -7.27 -4.01
N ALA A 183 1.82 -6.98 -2.71
CA ALA A 183 0.70 -6.69 -1.82
C ALA A 183 -0.14 -5.50 -2.28
N CYS A 184 0.49 -4.41 -2.73
CA CYS A 184 -0.23 -3.24 -3.24
C CYS A 184 -1.03 -3.56 -4.50
N GLU A 185 -0.43 -4.27 -5.46
CA GLU A 185 -1.13 -4.70 -6.69
C GLU A 185 -2.34 -5.58 -6.34
N ARG A 186 -2.19 -6.56 -5.43
CA ARG A 186 -3.31 -7.41 -5.00
C ARG A 186 -4.44 -6.64 -4.31
N ILE A 187 -4.10 -5.59 -3.56
CA ILE A 187 -5.09 -4.70 -2.95
C ILE A 187 -5.82 -3.93 -4.05
N ILE A 188 -5.10 -3.37 -5.02
CA ILE A 188 -5.68 -2.62 -6.14
C ILE A 188 -6.62 -3.52 -6.94
N ASP A 189 -6.16 -4.71 -7.34
CA ASP A 189 -6.97 -5.71 -8.06
C ASP A 189 -8.31 -5.97 -7.33
N ALA A 190 -8.25 -6.22 -6.01
CA ALA A 190 -9.43 -6.52 -5.22
C ALA A 190 -10.38 -5.31 -5.06
N LEU A 191 -9.85 -4.09 -5.03
CA LEU A 191 -10.66 -2.87 -5.01
C LEU A 191 -11.33 -2.62 -6.36
N GLU A 192 -10.62 -2.87 -7.47
CA GLU A 192 -11.15 -2.76 -8.84
C GLU A 192 -12.23 -3.82 -9.12
N ASP A 193 -12.13 -4.99 -8.49
CA ASP A 193 -13.17 -6.03 -8.49
C ASP A 193 -14.45 -5.61 -7.71
N GLY A 194 -14.47 -4.42 -7.12
CA GLY A 194 -15.63 -3.85 -6.43
C GLY A 194 -15.77 -4.24 -4.96
N ILE A 195 -14.77 -4.91 -4.38
CA ILE A 195 -14.79 -5.24 -2.95
C ILE A 195 -14.49 -3.98 -2.16
N THR A 196 -15.43 -3.54 -1.31
CA THR A 196 -15.22 -2.40 -0.41
C THR A 196 -14.73 -2.89 0.96
N PRO A 197 -13.48 -2.60 1.37
CA PRO A 197 -12.97 -2.94 2.69
C PRO A 197 -13.65 -2.11 3.78
N PHE A 198 -13.90 -2.71 4.94
CA PHE A 198 -14.38 -2.02 6.14
C PHE A 198 -13.48 -0.84 6.56
N THR A 199 -12.17 -0.95 6.34
CA THR A 199 -11.13 0.04 6.67
C THR A 199 -11.41 1.39 6.02
N ILE A 200 -11.95 1.39 4.79
CA ILE A 200 -12.30 2.61 4.04
C ILE A 200 -13.82 2.79 3.91
N SER A 201 -14.62 1.90 4.49
CA SER A 201 -16.07 2.01 4.44
C SER A 201 -16.56 3.18 5.31
N GLY A 202 -17.31 4.08 4.71
CA GLY A 202 -17.89 5.24 5.40
C GLY A 202 -16.85 6.27 5.84
N ILE A 203 -15.72 6.36 5.14
CA ILE A 203 -14.83 7.53 5.22
C ILE A 203 -15.26 8.53 4.14
N ASP A 204 -15.25 9.81 4.48
CA ASP A 204 -15.60 10.90 3.56
C ASP A 204 -14.36 11.48 2.85
N GLY A 205 -13.16 11.15 3.33
CA GLY A 205 -11.91 11.60 2.72
C GLY A 205 -10.67 10.97 3.33
N ILE A 206 -9.57 11.06 2.61
CA ILE A 206 -8.24 10.61 3.04
C ILE A 206 -7.31 11.81 3.03
N ILE A 207 -6.58 12.03 4.12
CA ILE A 207 -5.50 13.02 4.19
C ILE A 207 -4.18 12.28 4.31
N MET A 208 -3.28 12.55 3.38
CA MET A 208 -1.92 12.03 3.41
C MET A 208 -0.96 13.14 3.86
N LEU A 209 -0.23 12.87 4.95
CA LEU A 209 0.83 13.73 5.45
C LEU A 209 2.14 13.29 4.79
N ASP A 210 2.69 14.15 3.94
CA ASP A 210 3.89 13.90 3.13
C ASP A 210 5.21 14.11 3.88
N HIS A 211 5.18 14.85 4.99
CA HIS A 211 6.37 15.19 5.76
C HIS A 211 6.37 14.61 7.16
N SER A 212 7.47 13.94 7.53
CA SER A 212 7.71 13.59 8.93
C SER A 212 7.70 14.86 9.78
N PRO A 213 7.02 14.89 10.94
CA PRO A 213 6.99 16.00 11.88
C PRO A 213 8.35 16.22 12.59
N VAL A 214 9.42 15.62 12.05
CA VAL A 214 10.75 15.51 12.65
C VAL A 214 11.77 16.07 11.66
N MET A 215 12.35 17.23 12.00
CA MET A 215 13.80 17.42 11.85
C MET A 215 14.47 16.70 13.03
#